data_AF-A0A7S3C9A6-F1
#
_entry.id   AF-A0A7S3C9A6-F1
#
_cell.length_a   1.000
_cell.length_b   1.000
_cell.length_c   1.000
_cell.angle_alpha   90.00
_cell.angle_beta   90.00
_cell.angle_gamma   90.00
#
_symmetry.space_group_name_H-M   'P 1'
#
loop_
_entity.id
_entity.type
_entity.pdbx_description
1 polymer ?
#
loop_
_entity_poly.entity_id
_entity_poly.type
_entity_poly.pdbx_seq_one_letter_code
_entity_poly.pdbx_strand_id
1 'polypeptide(L)'
;EFRDRFPLGSRVACHVTRCDDDLRNIDLGLPHERVSELDLGDHVCGVATKVTPLSVQVQITGKRFGRIFVTDAVRPGAAESPFGEISEGQVLECVVLERRGKQLELGLSGTVAETGESEVARRAEDFEIGQEVCGYVKNVSQKGCFVSLSRHLHAHVKLRNLSNRFLKHPERDFPRGKFVRGKVVEIVADKNQIELTLREDGGQGERAGSVSSVAVGDILLGAITRLEKYGAFCRLEG
;
A
#
# COMPACT_ATOMS: atom_id res chain seq x y z
N GLU A 1 -30.79 -1.31 3.93
CA GLU A 1 -30.12 -0.55 5.01
C GLU A 1 -30.51 0.92 5.10
N PHE A 2 -30.20 1.82 4.14
CA PHE A 2 -30.58 3.24 4.30
C PHE A 2 -32.10 3.49 4.30
N ARG A 3 -32.84 2.71 3.50
CA ARG A 3 -34.31 2.75 3.41
C ARG A 3 -35.00 2.20 4.67
N ASP A 4 -34.32 1.31 5.40
CA ASP A 4 -34.80 0.74 6.66
C ASP A 4 -34.56 1.70 7.84
N ARG A 5 -33.48 2.50 7.76
CA ARG A 5 -33.11 3.48 8.78
C ARG A 5 -33.89 4.79 8.67
N PHE A 6 -34.40 5.13 7.49
CA PHE A 6 -35.19 6.35 7.23
C PHE A 6 -36.44 6.05 6.38
N PRO A 7 -37.54 5.59 7.00
CA PRO A 7 -38.78 5.34 6.28
C PRO A 7 -39.40 6.65 5.74
N LEU A 8 -40.05 6.56 4.57
CA LEU A 8 -40.71 7.72 3.96
C LEU A 8 -41.71 8.36 4.94
N GLY A 9 -41.52 9.65 5.25
CA GLY A 9 -42.35 10.40 6.19
C GLY A 9 -41.76 10.57 7.60
N SER A 10 -40.61 9.96 7.90
CA SER A 10 -39.92 10.20 9.17
C SER A 10 -39.39 11.64 9.26
N ARG A 11 -39.72 12.31 10.37
CA ARG A 11 -39.15 13.63 10.69
C ARG A 11 -37.75 13.43 11.26
N VAL A 12 -36.75 13.99 10.59
CA VAL A 12 -35.38 13.94 11.06
C VAL A 12 -34.94 15.36 11.34
N ALA A 13 -34.34 15.59 12.51
CA ALA A 13 -33.66 16.85 12.75
C ALA A 13 -32.53 16.97 11.71
N CYS A 14 -32.17 18.17 11.28
CA CYS A 14 -31.08 18.35 10.32
C CYS A 14 -30.43 19.71 10.55
N HIS A 15 -29.12 19.79 10.30
CA HIS A 15 -28.36 21.03 10.30
C HIS A 15 -28.14 21.49 8.87
N VAL A 16 -28.33 22.79 8.64
CA VAL A 16 -27.98 23.43 7.38
C VAL A 16 -26.46 23.40 7.22
N THR A 17 -25.98 22.62 6.24
CA THR A 17 -24.54 22.52 5.92
C THR A 17 -24.12 23.59 4.93
N ARG A 18 -25.00 23.97 4.00
CA ARG A 18 -24.78 25.04 3.04
C ARG A 18 -26.13 25.70 2.71
N CYS A 19 -26.10 27.00 2.51
CA CYS A 19 -27.24 27.77 2.01
C CYS A 19 -26.74 28.55 0.80
N ASP A 20 -27.36 28.33 -0.36
CA ASP A 20 -27.07 29.06 -1.59
C ASP A 20 -28.33 29.86 -1.98
N ASP A 21 -28.27 31.17 -1.74
CA ASP A 21 -29.43 32.07 -1.85
C ASP A 21 -29.80 32.35 -3.31
N ASP A 22 -28.80 32.35 -4.20
CA ASP A 22 -28.99 32.55 -5.64
C ASP A 22 -29.77 31.40 -6.28
N LEU A 23 -29.50 30.17 -5.82
CA LEU A 23 -30.17 28.95 -6.29
C LEU A 23 -31.37 28.54 -5.43
N ARG A 24 -31.66 29.29 -4.36
CA ARG A 24 -32.66 28.94 -3.33
C ARG A 24 -32.55 27.49 -2.86
N ASN A 25 -31.32 27.01 -2.70
CA ASN A 25 -31.05 25.66 -2.25
C ASN A 25 -30.42 25.68 -0.85
N ILE A 26 -30.73 24.64 -0.08
CA ILE A 26 -30.20 24.47 1.27
C ILE A 26 -29.75 23.01 1.36
N ASP A 27 -28.45 22.79 1.49
CA ASP A 27 -27.92 21.47 1.79
C ASP A 27 -28.14 21.21 3.28
N LEU A 28 -28.75 20.07 3.56
CA LEU A 28 -29.09 19.63 4.91
C LEU A 28 -28.26 18.40 5.23
N GLY A 29 -27.49 18.47 6.30
CA GLY A 29 -26.88 17.32 6.94
C GLY A 29 -27.80 16.80 8.05
N LEU A 30 -27.79 15.50 8.30
CA LEU A 30 -28.33 14.96 9.54
C LEU A 30 -27.62 15.63 10.73
N PRO A 31 -28.26 15.74 11.91
CA PRO A 31 -27.61 16.23 13.09
C PRO A 31 -26.68 15.11 13.52
N HIS A 32 -25.47 15.13 12.99
CA HIS A 32 -24.40 14.58 13.77
C HIS A 32 -24.34 15.44 15.02
N GLU A 33 -24.78 14.84 16.12
CA GLU A 33 -24.29 15.12 17.48
C GLU A 33 -22.91 15.72 17.32
N ARG A 34 -22.76 17.00 17.71
CA ARG A 34 -21.52 17.77 17.47
C ARG A 34 -20.37 16.80 17.67
N VAL A 35 -19.69 16.43 16.59
CA VAL A 35 -18.64 15.43 16.67
C VAL A 35 -17.46 16.11 17.36
N SER A 36 -17.61 16.32 18.64
CA SER A 36 -16.68 16.96 19.55
C SER A 36 -15.83 15.78 19.94
N GLU A 37 -14.76 15.59 19.18
CA GLU A 37 -13.81 14.47 19.27
C GLU A 37 -14.36 13.13 18.72
N LEU A 38 -13.87 12.73 17.53
CA LEU A 38 -14.01 11.35 17.04
C LEU A 38 -13.00 10.46 17.76
N ASP A 39 -13.44 9.54 18.58
CA ASP A 39 -12.52 8.63 19.24
C ASP A 39 -12.02 7.55 18.30
N LEU A 40 -10.93 6.90 18.70
CA LEU A 40 -10.41 5.75 17.98
C LEU A 40 -11.45 4.63 18.06
N GLY A 41 -11.78 4.03 16.91
CA GLY A 41 -12.82 3.00 16.78
C GLY A 41 -14.20 3.54 16.39
N ASP A 42 -14.40 4.85 16.29
CA ASP A 42 -15.70 5.40 15.90
C ASP A 42 -16.04 5.09 14.44
N HIS A 43 -17.29 4.67 14.19
CA HIS A 43 -17.84 4.50 12.86
C HIS A 43 -18.34 5.84 12.32
N VAL A 44 -17.82 6.24 11.17
CA VAL A 44 -18.10 7.51 10.51
C VAL A 44 -18.47 7.29 9.06
N CYS A 45 -19.50 7.99 8.60
CA CYS A 45 -19.84 8.04 7.18
C CYS A 45 -19.15 9.25 6.55
N GLY A 46 -18.50 9.06 5.41
CA GLY A 46 -17.92 10.16 4.67
C GLY A 46 -17.98 9.96 3.17
N VAL A 47 -17.82 11.04 2.42
CA VAL A 47 -17.89 11.05 0.95
C VAL A 47 -16.48 11.01 0.37
N ALA A 48 -16.22 10.06 -0.53
CA ALA A 48 -14.97 10.00 -1.27
C ALA A 48 -14.82 11.25 -2.15
N THR A 49 -13.87 12.13 -1.83
CA THR A 49 -13.64 13.37 -2.58
C THR A 49 -12.56 13.23 -3.63
N LYS A 50 -11.54 12.42 -3.34
CA LYS A 50 -10.42 12.19 -4.25
C LYS A 50 -9.96 10.76 -4.15
N VAL A 51 -9.98 10.04 -5.26
CA VAL A 51 -9.51 8.65 -5.33
C VAL A 51 -8.14 8.63 -6.01
N THR A 52 -7.13 8.12 -5.29
CA THR A 52 -5.80 7.87 -5.85
C THR A 52 -5.48 6.37 -5.77
N PRO A 53 -4.57 5.83 -6.61
CA PRO A 53 -4.28 4.39 -6.61
C PRO A 53 -3.75 3.81 -5.28
N LEU A 54 -3.30 4.66 -4.36
CA LEU A 54 -2.77 4.25 -3.05
C LEU A 54 -3.60 4.74 -1.87
N SER A 55 -4.51 5.70 -2.08
CA SER A 55 -5.29 6.26 -0.99
C SER A 55 -6.56 6.95 -1.48
N VAL A 56 -7.60 6.93 -0.66
CA VAL A 56 -8.84 7.67 -0.92
C VAL A 56 -8.99 8.73 0.15
N GLN A 57 -9.21 9.97 -0.28
CA GLN A 57 -9.56 11.06 0.61
C GLN A 57 -11.06 11.08 0.79
N VAL A 58 -11.49 11.01 2.03
CA VAL A 58 -12.90 10.97 2.42
C VAL A 58 -13.22 12.20 3.26
N GLN A 59 -14.26 12.94 2.89
CA GLN A 59 -14.75 14.06 3.67
C GLN A 59 -15.84 13.55 4.62
N ILE A 60 -15.61 13.68 5.93
CA ILE A 60 -16.55 13.20 6.95
C ILE A 60 -17.55 14.30 7.27
N THR A 61 -17.09 15.36 7.93
CA THR A 61 -17.94 16.47 8.40
C THR A 61 -17.22 17.80 8.25
N GLY A 62 -17.80 18.74 7.50
CA GLY A 62 -17.30 20.11 7.35
C GLY A 62 -15.85 20.16 6.86
N LYS A 63 -14.94 20.61 7.73
CA LYS A 63 -13.49 20.77 7.46
C LYS A 63 -12.63 19.52 7.79
N ARG A 64 -13.24 18.40 8.16
CA ARG A 64 -12.50 17.18 8.52
C ARG A 64 -12.38 16.23 7.33
N PHE A 65 -11.14 15.88 7.04
CA PHE A 65 -10.79 14.92 5.99
C PHE A 65 -10.14 13.71 6.62
N GLY A 66 -10.63 12.55 6.23
CA GLY A 66 -9.99 11.27 6.46
C GLY A 66 -9.25 10.79 5.21
N ARG A 67 -8.24 9.95 5.41
CA ARG A 67 -7.57 9.24 4.34
C ARG A 67 -7.65 7.75 4.63
N ILE A 68 -8.17 7.01 3.66
CA ILE A 68 -8.15 5.56 3.65
C ILE A 68 -6.92 5.12 2.86
N PHE A 69 -6.08 4.28 3.44
CA PHE A 69 -4.96 3.70 2.73
C PHE A 69 -5.39 2.44 1.98
N VAL A 70 -4.75 2.16 0.84
CA VAL A 70 -5.08 1.00 -0.01
C VAL A 70 -5.01 -0.34 0.72
N THR A 71 -4.13 -0.46 1.72
CA THR A 71 -3.98 -1.67 2.54
C THR A 71 -5.14 -1.88 3.50
N ASP A 72 -5.88 -0.82 3.84
CA ASP A 72 -7.01 -0.88 4.77
C ASP A 72 -8.36 -0.90 4.03
N ALA A 73 -8.32 -0.58 2.73
CA ALA A 73 -9.48 -0.64 1.84
C ALA A 73 -9.68 -2.03 1.22
N VAL A 74 -8.61 -2.84 1.15
CA VAL A 74 -8.64 -4.11 0.42
C VAL A 74 -8.19 -5.22 1.33
N ARG A 75 -8.93 -6.33 1.29
CA ARG A 75 -8.54 -7.55 1.99
C ARG A 75 -7.11 -7.97 1.60
N PRO A 76 -6.31 -8.46 2.56
CA PRO A 76 -4.98 -9.01 2.26
C PRO A 76 -5.10 -10.08 1.17
N GLY A 77 -4.50 -9.81 0.00
CA GLY A 77 -4.44 -10.75 -1.13
C GLY A 77 -5.48 -10.60 -2.23
N ALA A 78 -6.45 -9.67 -2.13
CA ALA A 78 -7.69 -9.76 -2.93
C ALA A 78 -7.85 -8.83 -4.15
N ALA A 79 -6.96 -7.89 -4.50
CA ALA A 79 -7.24 -7.07 -5.70
C ALA A 79 -6.02 -6.51 -6.44
N GLU A 80 -6.02 -6.73 -7.76
CA GLU A 80 -5.23 -5.92 -8.70
C GLU A 80 -5.81 -4.50 -8.88
N SER A 81 -7.08 -4.29 -8.51
CA SER A 81 -7.80 -3.01 -8.62
C SER A 81 -8.43 -2.61 -7.27
N PRO A 82 -7.67 -1.95 -6.38
CA PRO A 82 -8.08 -1.76 -4.99
C PRO A 82 -9.24 -0.78 -4.78
N PHE A 83 -9.48 0.10 -5.75
CA PHE A 83 -10.55 1.10 -5.70
C PHE A 83 -11.52 0.94 -6.89
N GLY A 84 -11.51 -0.20 -7.57
CA GLY A 84 -12.40 -0.43 -8.72
C GLY A 84 -13.88 -0.31 -8.36
N GLU A 85 -14.23 -0.57 -7.10
CA GLU A 85 -15.59 -0.49 -6.58
C GLU A 85 -15.94 0.88 -5.96
N ILE A 86 -14.96 1.78 -5.81
CA ILE A 86 -15.11 3.06 -5.11
C ILE A 86 -15.01 4.22 -6.11
N SER A 87 -16.11 4.94 -6.29
CA SER A 87 -16.17 6.14 -7.14
C SER A 87 -16.05 7.43 -6.33
N GLU A 88 -15.51 8.48 -6.96
CA GLU A 88 -15.57 9.84 -6.39
C GLU A 88 -17.05 10.27 -6.22
N GLY A 89 -17.38 10.80 -5.05
CA GLY A 89 -18.74 11.14 -4.64
C GLY A 89 -19.51 10.03 -3.92
N GLN A 90 -18.96 8.82 -3.82
CA GLN A 90 -19.59 7.71 -3.10
C GLN A 90 -19.51 7.90 -1.58
N VAL A 91 -20.60 7.56 -0.89
CA VAL A 91 -20.63 7.50 0.58
C VAL A 91 -20.00 6.19 1.03
N LEU A 92 -18.99 6.27 1.90
CA LEU A 92 -18.27 5.15 2.47
C LEU A 92 -18.46 5.13 3.98
N GLU A 93 -18.75 3.95 4.53
CA GLU A 93 -18.72 3.69 5.96
C GLU A 93 -17.31 3.34 6.38
N CYS A 94 -16.75 4.17 7.26
CA CYS A 94 -15.35 4.10 7.65
C CYS A 94 -15.25 3.99 9.18
N VAL A 95 -14.15 3.43 9.66
CA VAL A 95 -13.80 3.41 11.09
C VAL A 95 -12.58 4.30 11.29
N VAL A 96 -12.61 5.13 12.33
CA VAL A 96 -11.47 5.98 12.71
C VAL A 96 -10.40 5.12 13.35
N LEU A 97 -9.29 4.90 12.64
CA LEU A 97 -8.20 4.05 13.12
C LEU A 97 -7.11 4.85 13.84
N GLU A 98 -6.76 6.02 13.32
CA GLU A 98 -5.74 6.88 13.92
C GLU A 98 -6.07 8.36 13.67
N ARG A 99 -5.69 9.23 14.62
CA ARG A 99 -5.81 10.68 14.49
C ARG A 99 -4.44 11.30 14.28
N ARG A 100 -4.21 11.87 13.09
CA ARG A 100 -2.99 12.63 12.77
C ARG A 100 -3.29 14.12 12.61
N GLY A 101 -3.53 14.79 13.74
CA GLY A 101 -3.86 16.22 13.79
C GLY A 101 -5.19 16.53 13.11
N LYS A 102 -5.18 17.27 11.99
CA LYS A 102 -6.40 17.63 11.23
C LYS A 102 -6.83 16.55 10.22
N GLN A 103 -5.97 15.58 9.95
CA GLN A 103 -6.23 14.49 9.02
C GLN A 103 -6.43 13.20 9.81
N LEU A 104 -7.51 12.49 9.53
CA LEU A 104 -7.83 11.20 10.16
C LEU A 104 -7.35 10.08 9.26
N GLU A 105 -6.80 9.02 9.85
CA GLU A 105 -6.59 7.77 9.12
C GLU A 105 -7.81 6.88 9.35
N LEU A 106 -8.44 6.51 8.24
CA LEU A 106 -9.71 5.78 8.23
C LEU A 106 -9.48 4.40 7.62
N GLY A 107 -10.14 3.38 8.13
CA GLY A 107 -10.30 2.09 7.46
C GLY A 107 -11.71 1.92 6.93
N LEU A 108 -11.91 1.08 5.92
CA LEU A 108 -13.27 0.70 5.52
C LEU A 108 -13.88 -0.20 6.59
N SER A 109 -15.12 0.10 7.02
CA SER A 109 -15.76 -0.62 8.12
C SER A 109 -15.89 -2.12 7.85
N GLY A 110 -16.21 -2.51 6.62
CA GLY A 110 -16.30 -3.92 6.23
C GLY A 110 -14.96 -4.67 6.33
N THR A 111 -13.86 -4.03 5.91
CA THR A 111 -12.52 -4.63 5.95
C THR A 111 -12.00 -4.70 7.39
N VAL A 112 -12.14 -3.62 8.17
CA VAL A 112 -11.65 -3.57 9.55
C VAL A 112 -12.37 -4.59 10.45
N ALA A 113 -13.69 -4.75 10.28
CA ALA A 113 -14.47 -5.72 11.04
C ALA A 113 -14.06 -7.18 10.76
N GLU A 114 -13.66 -7.50 9.52
CA GLU A 114 -13.24 -8.85 9.13
C GLU A 114 -11.77 -9.14 9.46
N THR A 115 -10.87 -8.16 9.28
CA THR A 115 -9.43 -8.36 9.43
C THR A 115 -8.95 -8.13 10.87
N GLY A 116 -9.70 -7.39 11.69
CA GLY A 116 -9.29 -7.05 13.06
C GLY A 116 -8.15 -6.02 13.10
N GLU A 117 -8.13 -5.17 14.14
CA GLU A 117 -7.19 -4.04 14.25
C GLU A 117 -5.70 -4.44 14.18
N SER A 118 -5.38 -5.67 14.60
CA SER A 118 -4.02 -6.23 14.61
C SER A 118 -3.45 -6.47 13.21
N GLU A 119 -4.28 -6.88 12.24
CA GLU A 119 -3.83 -7.13 10.86
C GLU A 119 -3.60 -5.83 10.08
N VAL A 120 -4.32 -4.76 10.47
CA VAL A 120 -4.23 -3.43 9.86
C VAL A 120 -3.03 -2.63 10.41
N ALA A 121 -2.38 -3.10 11.48
CA ALA A 121 -1.25 -2.45 12.15
C ALA A 121 0.04 -3.30 12.13
N ARG A 122 0.19 -4.20 11.15
CA ARG A 122 1.37 -5.06 11.02
C ARG A 122 2.68 -4.26 11.00
N ARG A 123 3.63 -4.68 11.83
CA ARG A 123 4.99 -4.15 11.96
C ARG A 123 6.00 -5.06 11.27
N ALA A 124 7.23 -4.61 11.16
CA ALA A 124 8.29 -5.42 10.55
C ALA A 124 8.58 -6.72 11.31
N GLU A 125 8.32 -6.73 12.62
CA GLU A 125 8.52 -7.86 13.53
C GLU A 125 7.51 -9.01 13.32
N ASP A 126 6.36 -8.72 12.71
CA ASP A 126 5.33 -9.73 12.44
C ASP A 126 5.66 -10.60 11.22
N PHE A 127 6.73 -10.29 10.50
CA PHE A 127 7.14 -10.99 9.30
C PHE A 127 8.33 -11.90 9.54
N GLU A 128 8.38 -12.99 8.79
CA GLU A 128 9.50 -13.93 8.80
C GLU A 128 10.26 -13.91 7.47
N ILE A 129 11.57 -14.16 7.54
CA ILE A 129 12.39 -14.31 6.32
C ILE A 129 11.87 -15.51 5.54
N GLY A 130 11.57 -15.28 4.26
CA GLY A 130 11.00 -16.27 3.37
C GLY A 130 9.47 -16.31 3.35
N GLN A 131 8.79 -15.49 4.14
CA GLN A 131 7.34 -15.37 4.05
C GLN A 131 6.94 -14.69 2.73
N GLU A 132 5.85 -15.16 2.11
CA GLU A 132 5.24 -14.48 0.98
C GLU A 132 4.33 -13.35 1.48
N VAL A 133 4.53 -12.16 0.92
CA VAL A 133 3.79 -10.96 1.26
C VAL A 133 3.25 -10.29 0.01
N CYS A 134 2.13 -9.61 0.16
CA CYS A 134 1.52 -8.82 -0.90
C CYS A 134 1.50 -7.34 -0.51
N GLY A 135 1.57 -6.47 -1.52
CA GLY A 135 1.53 -5.03 -1.29
C GLY A 135 1.35 -4.24 -2.57
N TYR A 136 1.35 -2.91 -2.43
CA TYR A 136 1.12 -1.98 -3.53
C TYR A 136 2.33 -1.09 -3.78
N VAL A 137 2.70 -0.90 -5.05
CA VAL A 137 3.84 -0.06 -5.42
C VAL A 137 3.58 1.40 -5.05
N LYS A 138 4.31 1.91 -4.06
CA LYS A 138 4.23 3.31 -3.62
C LYS A 138 4.95 4.25 -4.59
N ASN A 139 6.18 3.87 -4.92
CA ASN A 139 7.02 4.62 -5.85
C ASN A 139 8.10 3.72 -6.45
N VAL A 140 8.53 4.04 -7.66
CA VAL A 140 9.67 3.39 -8.31
C VAL A 140 10.73 4.43 -8.58
N SER A 141 11.99 4.04 -8.42
CA SER A 141 13.16 4.87 -8.69
C SER A 141 14.21 4.03 -9.40
N GLN A 142 15.24 4.68 -9.95
CA GLN A 142 16.37 3.98 -10.57
C GLN A 142 17.16 3.09 -9.59
N LYS A 143 17.04 3.32 -8.27
CA LYS A 143 17.72 2.52 -7.25
C LYS A 143 16.91 1.30 -6.79
N GLY A 144 15.60 1.32 -7.03
CA GLY A 144 14.70 0.27 -6.54
C GLY A 144 13.23 0.72 -6.51
N CYS A 145 12.38 -0.21 -6.11
CA CYS A 145 10.94 -0.03 -5.96
C CYS A 145 10.56 -0.04 -4.48
N PHE A 146 9.66 0.86 -4.10
CA PHE A 146 9.10 0.94 -2.76
C PHE A 146 7.67 0.42 -2.80
N VAL A 147 7.39 -0.59 -1.98
CA VAL A 147 6.10 -1.26 -1.89
C VAL A 147 5.51 -1.00 -0.51
N SER A 148 4.24 -0.61 -0.42
CA SER A 148 3.54 -0.51 0.87
C SER A 148 2.90 -1.85 1.18
N LEU A 149 3.29 -2.44 2.31
CA LEU A 149 2.72 -3.68 2.84
C LEU A 149 1.62 -3.39 3.85
N SER A 150 1.80 -2.33 4.65
CA SER A 150 0.83 -1.83 5.62
C SER A 150 0.92 -0.29 5.67
N ARG A 151 0.09 0.35 6.51
CA ARG A 151 0.10 1.81 6.76
C ARG A 151 1.46 2.32 7.21
N HIS A 152 2.10 1.61 8.14
CA HIS A 152 3.37 2.00 8.75
C HIS A 152 4.57 1.19 8.23
N LEU A 153 4.31 0.18 7.39
CA LEU A 153 5.33 -0.74 6.91
C LEU A 153 5.59 -0.56 5.42
N HIS A 154 6.85 -0.29 5.10
CA HIS A 154 7.31 -0.13 3.73
C HIS A 154 8.37 -1.17 3.41
N ALA A 155 8.18 -1.81 2.27
CA ALA A 155 9.15 -2.70 1.68
C ALA A 155 9.98 -1.99 0.62
N HIS A 156 11.27 -2.34 0.56
CA HIS A 156 12.18 -1.91 -0.48
C HIS A 156 12.58 -3.13 -1.32
N VAL A 157 12.44 -3.01 -2.63
CA VAL A 157 12.87 -4.01 -3.60
C VAL A 157 14.02 -3.42 -4.40
N LYS A 158 15.21 -4.02 -4.27
CA LYS A 158 16.37 -3.65 -5.09
C LYS A 158 16.08 -3.93 -6.56
N LEU A 159 16.67 -3.15 -7.47
CA LEU A 159 16.46 -3.32 -8.92
C LEU A 159 16.75 -4.77 -9.39
N ARG A 160 17.80 -5.40 -8.86
CA ARG A 160 18.16 -6.80 -9.14
C ARG A 160 17.12 -7.83 -8.67
N ASN A 161 16.27 -7.46 -7.72
CA ASN A 161 15.25 -8.31 -7.10
C ASN A 161 13.84 -8.00 -7.66
N LEU A 162 13.71 -7.12 -8.65
CA LEU A 162 12.43 -6.80 -9.29
C LEU A 162 11.97 -7.88 -10.28
N SER A 163 12.92 -8.47 -11.01
CA SER A 163 12.64 -9.47 -12.04
C SER A 163 13.91 -10.22 -12.38
N ASN A 164 13.76 -11.44 -12.91
CA ASN A 164 14.85 -12.22 -13.51
C ASN A 164 15.30 -11.63 -14.86
N ARG A 165 14.54 -10.69 -15.43
CA ARG A 165 14.85 -10.02 -16.70
C ARG A 165 15.41 -8.63 -16.46
N PHE A 166 16.28 -8.18 -17.36
CA PHE A 166 16.78 -6.80 -17.32
C PHE A 166 15.66 -5.82 -17.68
N LEU A 167 15.27 -4.99 -16.72
CA LEU A 167 14.27 -3.94 -16.89
C LEU A 167 14.95 -2.61 -17.24
N LYS A 168 14.76 -2.13 -18.46
CA LYS A 168 15.26 -0.81 -18.90
C LYS A 168 14.56 0.35 -18.16
N HIS A 169 13.26 0.20 -17.91
CA HIS A 169 12.43 1.23 -17.29
C HIS A 169 11.51 0.57 -16.24
N PRO A 170 11.97 0.38 -14.99
CA PRO A 170 11.19 -0.32 -13.96
C PRO A 170 9.85 0.38 -13.66
N GLU A 171 9.77 1.70 -13.87
CA GLU A 171 8.56 2.50 -13.68
C GLU A 171 7.41 2.10 -14.63
N ARG A 172 7.73 1.56 -15.81
CA ARG A 172 6.74 1.15 -16.81
C ARG A 172 6.12 -0.20 -16.45
N ASP A 173 6.93 -1.14 -15.97
CA ASP A 173 6.48 -2.48 -15.59
C ASP A 173 5.85 -2.49 -14.18
N PHE A 174 6.26 -1.57 -13.31
CA PHE A 174 5.77 -1.40 -11.96
C PHE A 174 5.22 0.02 -11.71
N PRO A 175 4.09 0.39 -12.34
CA PRO A 175 3.47 1.69 -12.10
C PRO A 175 3.00 1.83 -10.65
N ARG A 176 2.88 3.08 -10.19
CA ARG A 176 2.39 3.41 -8.84
C ARG A 176 0.97 2.89 -8.65
N GLY A 177 0.71 2.24 -7.52
CA GLY A 177 -0.56 1.59 -7.21
C GLY A 177 -0.68 0.15 -7.75
N LYS A 178 0.29 -0.37 -8.50
CA LYS A 178 0.26 -1.76 -8.95
C LYS A 178 0.37 -2.72 -7.77
N PHE A 179 -0.49 -3.73 -7.76
CA PHE A 179 -0.41 -4.84 -6.84
C PHE A 179 0.78 -5.75 -7.18
N VAL A 180 1.57 -6.11 -6.17
CA VAL A 180 2.74 -6.98 -6.30
C VAL A 180 2.77 -8.01 -5.18
N ARG A 181 3.28 -9.20 -5.51
CA ARG A 181 3.54 -10.29 -4.55
C ARG A 181 5.03 -10.57 -4.54
N GLY A 182 5.60 -10.73 -3.36
CA GLY A 182 7.03 -10.95 -3.19
C GLY A 182 7.35 -11.73 -1.93
N LYS A 183 8.59 -12.19 -1.84
CA LYS A 183 9.11 -12.94 -0.69
C LYS A 183 10.01 -12.06 0.15
N VAL A 184 9.93 -12.20 1.48
CA VAL A 184 10.79 -11.48 2.42
C VAL A 184 12.22 -12.03 2.33
N VAL A 185 13.17 -11.15 2.07
CA VAL A 185 14.61 -11.48 1.99
C VAL A 185 15.33 -11.08 3.27
N GLU A 186 15.03 -9.89 3.77
CA GLU A 186 15.70 -9.30 4.93
C GLU A 186 14.71 -8.41 5.67
N ILE A 187 14.82 -8.36 7.00
CA ILE A 187 13.96 -7.56 7.86
C ILE A 187 14.85 -6.62 8.67
N VAL A 188 14.62 -5.32 8.55
CA VAL A 188 15.30 -4.29 9.33
C VAL A 188 14.29 -3.69 10.30
N ALA A 189 14.15 -4.34 11.46
CA ALA A 189 13.18 -3.98 12.49
C ALA A 189 13.35 -2.53 12.98
N ASP A 190 14.61 -2.06 13.16
CA ASP A 190 14.92 -0.70 13.63
C ASP A 190 14.30 0.41 12.79
N LYS A 191 14.06 0.15 11.49
CA LYS A 191 13.56 1.15 10.54
C LYS A 191 12.14 0.87 10.07
N ASN A 192 11.48 -0.18 10.57
CA ASN A 192 10.24 -0.72 9.99
C ASN A 192 10.35 -0.86 8.45
N GLN A 193 11.48 -1.41 7.99
CA GLN A 193 11.76 -1.64 6.58
C GLN A 193 12.02 -3.11 6.32
N ILE A 194 11.38 -3.64 5.28
CA ILE A 194 11.59 -5.02 4.84
C ILE A 194 12.16 -5.00 3.43
N GLU A 195 13.16 -5.84 3.17
CA GLU A 195 13.62 -6.09 1.81
C GLU A 195 12.83 -7.23 1.19
N LEU A 196 12.23 -6.97 0.03
CA LEU A 196 11.47 -7.97 -0.71
C LEU A 196 12.18 -8.33 -2.02
N THR A 197 11.89 -9.54 -2.48
CA THR A 197 12.16 -9.98 -3.85
C THR A 197 10.86 -10.30 -4.57
N LEU A 198 10.71 -9.75 -5.77
CA LEU A 198 9.61 -10.04 -6.69
C LEU A 198 10.03 -11.08 -7.74
N ARG A 199 11.24 -11.64 -7.62
CA ARG A 199 11.73 -12.71 -8.50
C ARG A 199 11.02 -14.02 -8.17
N GLU A 200 10.70 -14.78 -9.22
CA GLU A 200 10.07 -16.10 -9.12
C GLU A 200 10.96 -17.13 -8.41
N ASP A 201 12.28 -16.93 -8.42
CA ASP A 201 13.26 -17.77 -7.73
C ASP A 201 13.44 -17.44 -6.24
N GLY A 202 12.63 -16.52 -5.70
CA GLY A 202 12.71 -16.10 -4.30
C GLY A 202 14.03 -15.36 -3.97
N GLY A 203 14.69 -14.76 -4.95
CA GLY A 203 15.97 -14.08 -4.76
C GLY A 203 17.16 -15.02 -4.59
N GLN A 204 16.97 -16.33 -4.80
CA GLN A 204 18.05 -17.32 -4.79
C GLN A 204 18.77 -17.44 -6.14
N GLY A 205 18.29 -16.79 -7.20
CA GLY A 205 18.96 -16.83 -8.48
C GLY A 205 20.28 -16.07 -8.43
N GLU A 206 21.33 -16.89 -8.42
CA GLU A 206 22.72 -16.55 -8.62
C GLU A 206 23.25 -15.56 -7.59
N ARG A 207 23.51 -16.08 -6.37
CA ARG A 207 24.87 -15.89 -5.85
C ARG A 207 25.79 -16.57 -6.88
N ALA A 208 26.10 -15.86 -7.97
CA ALA A 208 27.23 -16.18 -8.82
C ALA A 208 28.37 -16.48 -7.85
N GLY A 209 28.89 -17.70 -7.92
CA GLY A 209 29.68 -18.35 -6.87
C GLY A 209 30.44 -17.35 -6.02
N SER A 210 30.09 -17.28 -4.74
CA SER A 210 30.81 -16.43 -3.79
C SER A 210 32.30 -16.66 -3.99
N VAL A 211 33.06 -15.60 -4.27
CA VAL A 211 34.54 -15.62 -4.37
C VAL A 211 35.19 -16.25 -3.12
N SER A 212 34.42 -16.46 -2.05
CA SER A 212 34.80 -17.21 -0.86
C SER A 212 35.15 -18.70 -1.08
N SER A 213 34.82 -19.31 -2.23
CA SER A 213 35.20 -20.70 -2.53
C SER A 213 36.43 -20.83 -3.43
N VAL A 214 37.10 -19.73 -3.78
CA VAL A 214 38.26 -19.72 -4.68
C VAL A 214 39.52 -19.37 -3.88
N ALA A 215 40.43 -20.32 -3.76
CA ALA A 215 41.73 -20.12 -3.11
C ALA A 215 42.81 -19.75 -4.15
N VAL A 216 43.86 -19.07 -3.69
CA VAL A 216 45.03 -18.76 -4.52
C VAL A 216 45.72 -20.08 -4.89
N GLY A 217 45.59 -20.49 -6.15
CA GLY A 217 46.12 -21.75 -6.67
C GLY A 217 45.10 -22.62 -7.40
N ASP A 218 43.81 -22.30 -7.30
CA ASP A 218 42.75 -23.06 -7.97
C ASP A 218 42.75 -22.82 -9.48
N ILE A 219 42.67 -23.91 -10.25
CA ILE A 219 42.50 -23.88 -11.69
C ILE A 219 41.01 -24.01 -11.98
N LEU A 220 40.37 -22.88 -12.31
CA LEU A 220 38.96 -22.84 -12.65
C LEU A 220 38.76 -22.79 -14.16
N LEU A 221 37.77 -23.54 -14.62
CA LEU A 221 37.31 -23.50 -16.00
C LEU A 221 36.40 -22.28 -16.18
N GLY A 222 36.60 -21.55 -17.27
CA GLY A 222 35.78 -20.40 -17.61
C GLY A 222 35.81 -20.12 -19.09
N ALA A 223 34.76 -19.46 -19.57
CA ALA A 223 34.63 -19.03 -20.95
C ALA A 223 35.15 -17.59 -21.13
N ILE A 224 35.96 -17.34 -22.15
CA ILE A 224 36.44 -15.98 -22.44
C ILE A 224 35.29 -15.13 -22.96
N THR A 225 34.87 -14.16 -22.16
CA THR A 225 33.80 -13.22 -22.50
C THR A 225 34.28 -12.07 -23.36
N ARG A 226 35.50 -11.57 -23.13
CA ARG A 226 36.00 -10.36 -23.79
C ARG A 226 37.53 -10.35 -23.84
N LEU A 227 38.09 -9.88 -24.94
CA LEU A 227 39.53 -9.85 -25.19
C LEU A 227 39.96 -8.41 -25.52
N GLU A 228 40.91 -7.88 -24.77
CA GLU A 228 41.47 -6.55 -24.97
C GLU A 228 43.00 -6.61 -25.10
N LYS A 229 43.62 -5.52 -25.57
CA LYS A 229 45.07 -5.47 -25.84
C LYS A 229 45.94 -5.72 -24.61
N TYR A 230 45.38 -5.57 -23.41
CA TYR A 230 46.08 -5.76 -22.14
C TYR A 230 45.59 -6.98 -21.34
N GLY A 231 44.65 -7.77 -21.86
CA GLY A 231 44.19 -8.96 -21.15
C GLY A 231 42.88 -9.55 -21.66
N ALA A 232 42.56 -10.75 -21.17
CA ALA A 232 41.32 -11.47 -21.45
C ALA A 232 40.45 -11.54 -20.18
N PHE A 233 39.17 -11.21 -20.33
CA PHE A 233 38.16 -11.33 -19.29
C PHE A 233 37.44 -12.66 -19.43
N CYS A 234 37.69 -13.55 -18.48
CA CYS A 234 37.08 -14.87 -18.42
C CYS A 234 35.90 -14.86 -17.45
N ARG A 235 34.74 -15.37 -17.90
CA ARG A 235 33.61 -15.69 -17.03
C ARG A 235 33.81 -17.11 -16.53
N LEU A 236 34.03 -17.26 -15.24
CA LEU A 236 34.12 -18.57 -14.59
C LEU A 236 32.75 -19.25 -14.63
N GLU A 237 32.72 -20.53 -14.98
CA GLU A 237 31.51 -21.35 -14.89
C GLU A 237 31.43 -21.90 -13.46
N GLY A 238 30.41 -21.48 -12.71
CA GLY A 238 30.18 -21.87 -11.32
C GLY A 238 28.76 -21.60 -10.89
#